data_AF-A0A6M4ELH9-F1
#
_entry.id   AF-A0A6M4ELH9-F1
#
_cell.length_a   1.000
_cell.length_b   1.000
_cell.length_c   1.000
_cell.angle_alpha   90.00
_cell.angle_beta   90.00
_cell.angle_gamma   90.00
#
_symmetry.space_group_name_H-M   'P 1'
#
loop_
_entity.id
_entity.type
_entity.pdbx_description
1 polymer ?
#
loop_
_entity_poly.entity_id
_entity_poly.type
_entity_poly.pdbx_seq_one_letter_code
_entity_poly.pdbx_strand_id
1 'polypeptide(L)'
;MASSTTSNGVSHIAKTLPILSQVNQELHPDSEDRAFWWGALSEPLASLLQANQYDSEVQRQYLRWFYKCILPALGPRPVDGKPYYGSWITHDLSPLEYSLNWKEKSPKQTIRFTIEAVTKKAGTAADPINQLGAKEFLNSVSEEVPGLDLTRFNHFLEATNVPEDGMDDAIAKHPSYFPRSRVWIAFDLERSGNPVAKSYFLPHWRAIQSGIPPKTIIFDAIRASNKSDDESSYDGSLAAIESYLSTYEKQEDEPQVGLLSNDCVAETPGSRLKVYFRSSVDTLARAKDMYHLGGRLKGDNMAAGLKGISDFWYHLFGLDSSDPTADDKVCVGWHKCIFVYEMRSTQGSEPDIDVKFHIPMWQLGKTDGQISELLASWFEKHGHADLAARYKSDLDTAFPKSGITGDGVGTHTYISITHTPKTGLYMTMYYSPKLPEFYF
;
A
#
# COMPACT_ATOMS: atom_id res chain seq x y z
N MET A 1 7.09 33.45 -44.67
CA MET A 1 7.14 32.03 -44.24
C MET A 1 6.76 31.99 -42.77
N ALA A 2 5.48 31.72 -42.51
CA ALA A 2 4.94 31.52 -41.18
C ALA A 2 4.83 30.00 -40.96
N SER A 3 5.56 29.44 -40.01
CA SER A 3 5.35 28.05 -39.57
C SER A 3 4.40 28.08 -38.39
N SER A 4 3.13 27.78 -38.66
CA SER A 4 2.12 27.48 -37.66
C SER A 4 2.49 26.19 -36.93
N THR A 5 2.79 26.30 -35.65
CA THR A 5 2.77 25.16 -34.72
C THR A 5 1.32 24.70 -34.56
N THR A 6 1.05 23.49 -35.02
CA THR A 6 -0.22 22.80 -34.78
C THR A 6 -0.30 22.46 -33.29
N SER A 7 -1.15 23.18 -32.55
CA SER A 7 -1.57 22.76 -31.22
C SER A 7 -2.45 21.52 -31.37
N ASN A 8 -2.01 20.37 -30.87
CA ASN A 8 -2.88 19.21 -30.68
C ASN A 8 -3.88 19.56 -29.58
N GLY A 9 -5.00 20.14 -30.00
CA GLY A 9 -6.14 20.42 -29.15
C GLY A 9 -6.83 19.14 -28.73
N VAL A 10 -6.45 18.62 -27.56
CA VAL A 10 -7.40 17.92 -26.70
C VAL A 10 -7.87 18.98 -25.70
N SER A 11 -9.07 19.50 -25.92
CA SER A 11 -9.80 20.26 -24.91
C SER A 11 -10.07 19.31 -23.74
N HIS A 12 -9.23 19.35 -22.71
CA HIS A 12 -9.51 18.69 -21.43
C HIS A 12 -10.67 19.46 -20.77
N ILE A 13 -11.90 19.03 -21.04
CA ILE A 13 -13.01 19.39 -20.16
C ILE A 13 -12.76 18.62 -18.87
N ALA A 14 -12.24 19.32 -17.84
CA ALA A 14 -12.11 18.74 -16.51
C ALA A 14 -13.45 18.10 -16.12
N LYS A 15 -13.45 16.81 -15.81
CA LYS A 15 -14.67 16.11 -15.41
C LYS A 15 -15.23 16.83 -14.18
N THR A 16 -16.48 17.27 -14.27
CA THR A 16 -17.15 17.88 -13.12
C THR A 16 -17.22 16.86 -11.98
N LEU A 17 -16.95 17.30 -10.75
CA LEU A 17 -17.10 16.51 -9.53
C LEU A 17 -18.32 17.04 -8.74
N PRO A 18 -19.57 16.73 -9.17
CA PRO A 18 -20.78 17.28 -8.57
C PRO A 18 -20.92 16.87 -7.10
N ILE A 19 -20.55 15.65 -6.73
CA ILE A 19 -20.66 15.18 -5.33
C ILE A 19 -19.64 15.90 -4.44
N LEU A 20 -18.41 16.12 -4.91
CA LEU A 20 -17.45 16.93 -4.18
C LEU A 20 -17.94 18.37 -4.02
N SER A 21 -18.51 18.95 -5.08
CA SER A 21 -19.08 20.30 -5.06
C SER A 21 -20.23 20.42 -4.05
N GLN A 22 -21.10 19.41 -3.99
CA GLN A 22 -22.17 19.32 -3.00
C GLN A 22 -21.61 19.24 -1.58
N VAL A 23 -20.65 18.34 -1.33
CA VAL A 23 -20.01 18.22 -0.01
C VAL A 23 -19.33 19.54 0.39
N ASN A 24 -18.64 20.21 -0.53
CA ASN A 24 -18.02 21.51 -0.26
C ASN A 24 -19.02 22.60 0.19
N GLN A 25 -20.28 22.54 -0.25
CA GLN A 25 -21.32 23.47 0.21
C GLN A 25 -21.83 23.14 1.63
N GLU A 26 -21.63 21.91 2.09
CA GLU A 26 -22.05 21.41 3.40
C GLU A 26 -20.96 21.56 4.47
N LEU A 27 -19.70 21.63 4.03
CA LEU A 27 -18.55 21.68 4.91
C LEU A 27 -18.18 23.12 5.29
N HIS A 28 -17.86 23.29 6.57
CA HIS A 28 -17.26 24.50 7.10
C HIS A 28 -15.97 24.12 7.83
N PRO A 29 -14.78 24.40 7.24
CA PRO A 29 -13.50 24.17 7.92
C PRO A 29 -13.44 24.90 9.25
N ASP A 30 -13.18 24.13 10.32
CA ASP A 30 -13.03 24.62 11.69
C ASP A 30 -11.57 24.96 12.04
N SER A 31 -10.62 24.63 11.16
CA SER A 31 -9.20 24.94 11.29
C SER A 31 -8.51 25.10 9.94
N GLU A 32 -7.39 25.83 9.92
CA GLU A 32 -6.51 25.92 8.75
C GLU A 32 -5.92 24.56 8.37
N ASP A 33 -5.62 23.71 9.36
CA ASP A 33 -5.11 22.36 9.14
C ASP A 33 -6.10 21.53 8.32
N ARG A 34 -7.37 21.54 8.73
CA ARG A 34 -8.43 20.79 8.05
C ARG A 34 -8.71 21.35 6.66
N ALA A 35 -8.74 22.67 6.52
CA ALA A 35 -8.91 23.33 5.22
C ALA A 35 -7.80 22.94 4.23
N PHE A 36 -6.54 22.94 4.69
CA PHE A 36 -5.39 22.53 3.90
C PHE A 36 -5.52 21.08 3.44
N TRP A 37 -5.70 20.14 4.38
CA TRP A 37 -5.76 18.72 4.02
C TRP A 37 -6.94 18.40 3.10
N TRP A 38 -8.10 19.02 3.33
CA TRP A 38 -9.24 18.87 2.43
C TRP A 38 -8.94 19.39 1.03
N GLY A 39 -8.35 20.58 0.90
CA GLY A 39 -7.95 21.15 -0.39
C GLY A 39 -6.90 20.32 -1.13
N ALA A 40 -6.03 19.62 -0.40
CA ALA A 40 -4.97 18.82 -1.00
C ALA A 40 -5.40 17.39 -1.40
N LEU A 41 -6.41 16.82 -0.74
CA LEU A 41 -6.70 15.38 -0.81
C LEU A 41 -8.14 15.03 -1.23
N SER A 42 -9.08 15.98 -1.22
CA SER A 42 -10.48 15.67 -1.54
C SER A 42 -10.70 15.36 -3.03
N GLU A 43 -10.05 16.11 -3.93
CA GLU A 43 -10.20 15.97 -5.37
C GLU A 43 -9.70 14.62 -5.91
N PRO A 44 -8.51 14.11 -5.53
CA PRO A 44 -8.09 12.76 -5.90
C PRO A 44 -9.08 11.68 -5.42
N LEU A 45 -9.53 11.76 -4.17
CA LEU A 45 -10.49 10.79 -3.62
C LEU A 45 -11.82 10.83 -4.38
N ALA A 46 -12.41 12.00 -4.57
CA ALA A 46 -13.68 12.17 -5.28
C ALA A 46 -13.58 11.67 -6.72
N SER A 47 -12.49 12.02 -7.42
CA SER A 47 -12.24 11.59 -8.79
C SER A 47 -12.11 10.08 -8.90
N LEU A 48 -11.35 9.44 -7.99
CA LEU A 48 -11.19 7.99 -7.96
C LEU A 48 -12.52 7.27 -7.69
N LEU A 49 -13.34 7.76 -6.75
CA LEU A 49 -14.64 7.19 -6.46
C LEU A 49 -15.62 7.34 -7.63
N GLN A 50 -15.71 8.54 -8.22
CA GLN A 50 -16.56 8.83 -9.38
C GLN A 50 -16.14 8.03 -10.61
N ALA A 51 -14.84 8.04 -10.93
CA ALA A 51 -14.28 7.25 -12.00
C ALA A 51 -14.66 5.79 -11.78
N ASN A 52 -14.48 5.22 -10.59
CA ASN A 52 -14.80 3.82 -10.36
C ASN A 52 -16.28 3.54 -10.13
N GLN A 53 -17.19 4.46 -10.49
CA GLN A 53 -18.64 4.26 -10.52
C GLN A 53 -19.22 3.85 -9.16
N TYR A 54 -18.71 4.43 -8.06
CA TYR A 54 -19.38 4.32 -6.77
C TYR A 54 -20.73 5.05 -6.83
N ASP A 55 -21.75 4.53 -6.15
CA ASP A 55 -23.04 5.21 -6.07
C ASP A 55 -22.90 6.60 -5.46
N SER A 56 -23.65 7.59 -5.96
CA SER A 56 -23.50 8.99 -5.55
C SER A 56 -23.64 9.21 -4.04
N GLU A 57 -24.55 8.48 -3.38
CA GLU A 57 -24.70 8.55 -1.92
C GLU A 57 -23.50 7.94 -1.20
N VAL A 58 -22.95 6.85 -1.71
CA VAL A 58 -21.72 6.23 -1.17
C VAL A 58 -20.52 7.16 -1.36
N GLN A 59 -20.41 7.86 -2.49
CA GLN A 59 -19.39 8.89 -2.70
C GLN A 59 -19.51 10.00 -1.66
N ARG A 60 -20.71 10.54 -1.44
CA ARG A 60 -20.98 11.60 -0.46
C ARG A 60 -20.68 11.12 0.96
N GLN A 61 -21.07 9.89 1.31
CA GLN A 61 -20.76 9.27 2.59
C GLN A 61 -19.26 9.19 2.82
N TYR A 62 -18.50 8.65 1.87
CA TYR A 62 -17.04 8.54 2.01
C TYR A 62 -16.34 9.89 2.07
N LEU A 63 -16.77 10.88 1.29
CA LEU A 63 -16.19 12.23 1.34
C LEU A 63 -16.43 12.92 2.69
N ARG A 64 -17.64 12.80 3.25
CA ARG A 64 -17.97 13.30 4.59
C ARG A 64 -17.19 12.58 5.68
N TRP A 65 -17.13 11.25 5.62
CA TRP A 65 -16.36 10.44 6.56
C TRP A 65 -14.86 10.76 6.48
N PHE A 66 -14.32 10.91 5.27
CA PHE A 66 -12.92 11.31 5.07
C PHE A 66 -12.62 12.67 5.70
N TYR A 67 -13.48 13.67 5.47
CA TYR A 67 -13.36 14.98 6.09
C TYR A 67 -13.43 14.95 7.62
N LYS A 68 -14.37 14.16 8.17
CA LYS A 68 -14.64 14.07 9.61
C LYS A 68 -13.54 13.29 10.34
N CYS A 69 -13.18 12.13 9.82
CA CYS A 69 -12.39 11.12 10.53
C CYS A 69 -10.92 11.12 10.11
N ILE A 70 -10.63 11.27 8.81
CA ILE A 70 -9.26 11.08 8.28
C ILE A 70 -8.42 12.34 8.41
N LEU A 71 -8.95 13.51 8.05
CA LEU A 71 -8.15 14.75 8.06
C LEU A 71 -7.56 15.10 9.44
N PRO A 72 -8.29 14.96 10.57
CA PRO A 72 -7.70 15.21 11.89
C PRO A 72 -6.52 14.29 12.21
N ALA A 73 -6.51 13.06 11.68
CA ALA A 73 -5.46 12.08 11.89
C ALA A 73 -4.18 12.38 11.10
N LEU A 74 -4.24 13.24 10.07
CA LEU A 74 -3.05 13.68 9.33
C LEU A 74 -2.26 14.74 10.10
N GLY A 75 -2.80 15.26 11.22
CA GLY A 75 -2.13 16.20 12.10
C GLY A 75 -2.08 17.64 11.56
N PRO A 76 -1.24 18.50 12.17
CA PRO A 76 -1.04 19.86 11.70
C PRO A 76 -0.57 19.93 10.24
N ARG A 77 -1.01 20.95 9.52
CA ARG A 77 -0.56 21.18 8.14
C ARG A 77 0.94 21.48 8.08
N PRO A 78 1.58 21.28 6.91
CA PRO A 78 2.91 21.78 6.67
C PRO A 78 3.01 23.30 6.89
N VAL A 79 4.13 23.73 7.45
CA VAL A 79 4.48 25.15 7.64
C VAL A 79 5.89 25.35 7.07
N ASP A 80 6.08 26.40 6.28
CA ASP A 80 7.36 26.74 5.63
C ASP A 80 8.01 25.56 4.88
N GLY A 81 7.17 24.79 4.20
CA GLY A 81 7.63 23.67 3.39
C GLY A 81 8.07 22.44 4.20
N LYS A 82 7.56 22.27 5.42
CA LYS A 82 7.98 21.16 6.28
C LYS A 82 6.77 20.45 6.86
N PRO A 83 6.68 19.10 6.73
CA PRO A 83 5.65 18.35 7.41
C PRO A 83 5.86 18.42 8.92
N TYR A 84 4.78 18.33 9.68
CA TYR A 84 4.82 18.39 11.14
C TYR A 84 5.67 17.26 11.77
N TYR A 85 5.36 16.01 11.43
CA TYR A 85 6.12 14.83 11.86
C TYR A 85 6.92 14.19 10.72
N GLY A 86 6.31 14.11 9.52
CA GLY A 86 6.87 13.48 8.34
C GLY A 86 6.55 11.98 8.27
N SER A 87 6.03 11.53 7.12
CA SER A 87 5.62 10.15 6.90
C SER A 87 6.52 9.45 5.90
N TRP A 88 6.57 8.12 5.95
CA TRP A 88 7.35 7.25 5.05
C TRP A 88 6.48 6.23 4.31
N ILE A 89 5.18 6.49 4.18
CA ILE A 89 4.26 5.62 3.41
C ILE A 89 4.68 5.56 1.95
N THR A 90 4.96 6.74 1.37
CA THR A 90 5.29 6.91 -0.04
C THR A 90 6.76 7.24 -0.20
N HIS A 91 7.30 7.03 -1.40
CA HIS A 91 8.70 7.34 -1.73
C HIS A 91 9.00 8.85 -1.67
N ASP A 92 7.99 9.70 -1.85
CA ASP A 92 8.15 11.16 -1.76
C ASP A 92 7.93 11.70 -0.34
N LEU A 93 7.43 10.88 0.60
CA LEU A 93 7.09 11.23 1.99
C LEU A 93 5.71 11.89 2.19
N SER A 94 4.80 11.76 1.22
CA SER A 94 3.38 12.05 1.41
C SER A 94 2.77 11.15 2.51
N PRO A 95 2.00 11.72 3.47
CA PRO A 95 1.39 10.99 4.59
C PRO A 95 0.13 10.20 4.22
N LEU A 96 -0.22 10.18 2.94
CA LEU A 96 -1.34 9.42 2.40
C LEU A 96 -0.95 8.83 1.05
N GLU A 97 -1.35 7.59 0.81
CA GLU A 97 -1.25 6.92 -0.49
C GLU A 97 -2.62 6.38 -0.91
N TYR A 98 -3.10 6.76 -2.09
CA TYR A 98 -4.32 6.16 -2.66
C TYR A 98 -3.99 4.85 -3.35
N SER A 99 -4.97 3.97 -3.50
CA SER A 99 -4.82 2.84 -4.41
C SER A 99 -6.12 2.41 -5.06
N LEU A 100 -5.98 1.83 -6.24
CA LEU A 100 -7.06 1.25 -7.02
C LEU A 100 -6.81 -0.25 -7.14
N ASN A 101 -7.76 -1.04 -6.65
CA ASN A 101 -7.72 -2.47 -6.75
C ASN A 101 -8.49 -2.97 -7.97
N TRP A 102 -7.79 -3.63 -8.89
CA TRP A 102 -8.34 -4.31 -10.05
C TRP A 102 -8.37 -5.83 -9.83
N LYS A 103 -9.42 -6.47 -10.34
CA LYS A 103 -9.66 -7.91 -10.26
C LYS A 103 -10.10 -8.40 -11.62
N GLU A 104 -9.38 -9.33 -12.20
CA GLU A 104 -9.64 -9.85 -13.55
C GLU A 104 -11.08 -10.37 -13.70
N LYS A 105 -11.60 -11.09 -12.71
CA LYS A 105 -12.96 -11.66 -12.73
C LYS A 105 -14.05 -10.70 -12.22
N SER A 106 -13.79 -9.40 -12.09
CA SER A 106 -14.79 -8.42 -11.63
C SER A 106 -14.69 -7.11 -12.42
N PRO A 107 -15.79 -6.61 -13.00
CA PRO A 107 -15.79 -5.33 -13.69
C PRO A 107 -15.66 -4.14 -12.73
N LYS A 108 -15.85 -4.37 -11.41
CA LYS A 108 -15.78 -3.35 -10.37
C LYS A 108 -14.41 -3.34 -9.70
N GLN A 109 -13.85 -2.14 -9.57
CA GLN A 109 -12.61 -1.86 -8.85
C GLN A 109 -12.92 -1.34 -7.45
N THR A 110 -11.98 -1.49 -6.51
CA THR A 110 -12.13 -0.98 -5.14
C THR A 110 -11.09 0.11 -4.89
N ILE A 111 -11.54 1.29 -4.46
CA ILE A 111 -10.66 2.37 -4.02
C ILE A 111 -10.25 2.13 -2.57
N ARG A 112 -9.00 2.45 -2.26
CA ARG A 112 -8.46 2.42 -0.91
C ARG A 112 -7.56 3.63 -0.71
N PHE A 113 -7.22 3.88 0.53
CA PHE A 113 -6.07 4.72 0.85
C PHE A 113 -5.42 4.24 2.14
N THR A 114 -4.16 4.60 2.31
CA THR A 114 -3.35 4.35 3.51
C THR A 114 -2.89 5.67 4.08
N ILE A 115 -2.97 5.85 5.39
CA ILE A 115 -2.47 7.02 6.12
C ILE A 115 -1.49 6.62 7.21
N GLU A 116 -0.68 7.58 7.64
CA GLU A 116 0.05 7.51 8.90
C GLU A 116 -0.63 8.47 9.86
N ALA A 117 -1.38 7.92 10.80
CA ALA A 117 -2.05 8.72 11.81
C ALA A 117 -1.03 9.31 12.79
N VAL A 118 -1.13 10.62 13.03
CA VAL A 118 -0.29 11.35 13.98
C VAL A 118 -1.17 12.11 14.97
N THR A 119 -0.64 12.34 16.17
CA THR A 119 -1.25 13.24 17.15
C THR A 119 -0.51 14.58 17.15
N LYS A 120 -1.06 15.60 17.82
CA LYS A 120 -0.34 16.86 18.12
C LYS A 120 0.85 16.68 19.09
N LYS A 121 1.08 15.46 19.60
CA LYS A 121 2.24 15.13 20.45
C LYS A 121 3.36 14.46 19.65
N ALA A 122 3.07 13.99 18.43
CA ALA A 122 4.03 13.27 17.61
C ALA A 122 5.29 14.12 17.37
N GLY A 123 6.47 13.56 17.64
CA GLY A 123 7.76 14.25 17.53
C GLY A 123 8.11 15.17 18.70
N THR A 124 7.20 15.37 19.68
CA THR A 124 7.49 16.09 20.92
C THR A 124 8.03 15.15 21.98
N ALA A 125 8.50 15.68 23.12
CA ALA A 125 8.90 14.86 24.27
C ALA A 125 7.78 13.94 24.79
N ALA A 126 6.51 14.27 24.57
CA ALA A 126 5.38 13.45 24.99
C ALA A 126 5.08 12.27 24.07
N ASP A 127 5.55 12.30 22.81
CA ASP A 127 5.48 11.18 21.87
C ASP A 127 6.57 11.28 20.78
N PRO A 128 7.84 11.03 21.11
CA PRO A 128 8.97 11.36 20.24
C PRO A 128 8.98 10.62 18.90
N ILE A 129 8.39 9.42 18.88
CA ILE A 129 8.38 8.52 17.72
C ILE A 129 6.97 8.15 17.23
N ASN A 130 5.94 8.91 17.61
CA ASN A 130 4.55 8.66 17.19
C ASN A 130 4.01 7.25 17.58
N GLN A 131 4.24 6.80 18.83
CA GLN A 131 3.68 5.54 19.34
C GLN A 131 2.16 5.65 19.58
N LEU A 132 1.62 6.85 19.77
CA LEU A 132 0.21 7.04 20.15
C LEU A 132 -0.73 7.18 18.95
N GLY A 133 -0.24 7.73 17.82
CA GLY A 133 -1.05 8.17 16.67
C GLY A 133 -2.07 7.15 16.18
N ALA A 134 -1.61 5.95 15.82
CA ALA A 134 -2.49 4.90 15.30
C ALA A 134 -3.56 4.43 16.30
N LYS A 135 -3.19 4.26 17.58
CA LYS A 135 -4.10 3.77 18.62
C LYS A 135 -5.15 4.82 18.98
N GLU A 136 -4.75 6.07 19.18
CA GLU A 136 -5.68 7.16 19.45
C GLU A 136 -6.65 7.35 18.28
N PHE A 137 -6.16 7.32 17.04
CA PHE A 137 -7.00 7.44 15.86
C PHE A 137 -8.00 6.30 15.72
N LEU A 138 -7.58 5.03 15.78
CA LEU A 138 -8.50 3.89 15.63
C LEU A 138 -9.56 3.85 16.75
N ASN A 139 -9.21 4.23 17.98
CA ASN A 139 -10.19 4.38 19.05
C ASN A 139 -11.22 5.47 18.72
N SER A 140 -10.77 6.62 18.17
CA SER A 140 -11.64 7.76 17.86
C SER A 140 -12.64 7.50 16.72
N VAL A 141 -12.36 6.55 15.83
CA VAL A 141 -13.22 6.21 14.68
C VAL A 141 -13.98 4.90 14.85
N SER A 142 -13.92 4.29 16.04
CA SER A 142 -14.51 2.97 16.28
C SER A 142 -16.01 2.89 16.01
N GLU A 143 -16.76 3.95 16.32
CA GLU A 143 -18.20 4.04 16.03
C GLU A 143 -18.51 4.29 14.53
N GLU A 144 -17.54 4.81 13.78
CA GLU A 144 -17.67 5.17 12.35
C GLU A 144 -17.20 4.06 11.40
N VAL A 145 -16.57 3.01 11.93
CA VAL A 145 -16.03 1.88 11.17
C VAL A 145 -16.70 0.60 11.64
N PRO A 146 -17.80 0.17 10.99
CA PRO A 146 -18.55 -1.02 11.40
C PRO A 146 -17.68 -2.27 11.43
N GLY A 147 -17.76 -3.03 12.53
CA GLY A 147 -17.00 -4.28 12.70
C GLY A 147 -15.52 -4.09 13.03
N LEU A 148 -15.10 -2.86 13.37
CA LEU A 148 -13.75 -2.59 13.86
C LEU A 148 -13.48 -3.38 15.14
N ASP A 149 -12.47 -4.24 15.09
CA ASP A 149 -11.96 -4.98 16.25
C ASP A 149 -10.46 -4.72 16.37
N LEU A 150 -10.06 -4.23 17.55
CA LEU A 150 -8.68 -3.84 17.83
C LEU A 150 -7.90 -4.89 18.62
N THR A 151 -8.43 -6.10 18.82
CA THR A 151 -7.77 -7.16 19.59
C THR A 151 -6.42 -7.54 18.98
N ARG A 152 -6.41 -7.94 17.70
CA ARG A 152 -5.16 -8.24 16.96
C ARG A 152 -4.29 -7.00 16.78
N PHE A 153 -4.92 -5.84 16.56
CA PHE A 153 -4.18 -4.57 16.45
C PHE A 153 -3.35 -4.29 17.71
N ASN A 154 -3.96 -4.38 18.90
CA ASN A 154 -3.28 -4.12 20.16
C ASN A 154 -2.16 -5.12 20.44
N HIS A 155 -2.36 -6.41 20.10
CA HIS A 155 -1.34 -7.45 20.22
C HIS A 155 -0.07 -7.11 19.42
N PHE A 156 -0.21 -6.79 18.13
CA PHE A 156 0.94 -6.47 17.28
C PHE A 156 1.52 -5.07 17.52
N LEU A 157 0.68 -4.12 17.94
CA LEU A 157 1.15 -2.80 18.39
C LEU A 157 2.11 -2.96 19.57
N GLU A 158 1.72 -3.74 20.58
CA GLU A 158 2.54 -3.97 21.77
C GLU A 158 3.86 -4.65 21.42
N ALA A 159 3.82 -5.71 20.61
CA ALA A 159 5.03 -6.43 20.19
C ALA A 159 6.03 -5.55 19.42
N THR A 160 5.55 -4.49 18.76
CA THR A 160 6.39 -3.57 17.98
C THR A 160 6.68 -2.24 18.69
N ASN A 161 6.18 -2.05 19.92
CA ASN A 161 6.44 -0.85 20.73
C ASN A 161 7.85 -0.81 21.30
N VAL A 162 8.39 0.41 21.37
CA VAL A 162 9.59 0.70 22.16
C VAL A 162 9.11 0.96 23.60
N PRO A 163 9.62 0.20 24.59
CA PRO A 163 9.38 0.47 25.99
C PRO A 163 9.83 1.87 26.39
N GLU A 164 9.16 2.47 27.37
CA GLU A 164 9.43 3.85 27.79
C GLU A 164 10.88 4.06 28.25
N ASP A 165 11.46 3.10 28.97
CA ASP A 165 12.84 3.10 29.45
C ASP A 165 13.89 2.90 28.33
N GLY A 166 13.46 2.46 27.15
CA GLY A 166 14.30 2.28 25.96
C GLY A 166 14.20 3.39 24.91
N MET A 167 13.37 4.41 25.14
CA MET A 167 13.06 5.44 24.14
C MET A 167 14.27 6.28 23.73
N ASP A 168 15.01 6.82 24.70
CA ASP A 168 16.16 7.70 24.44
C ASP A 168 17.28 6.95 23.69
N ASP A 169 17.52 5.69 24.05
CA ASP A 169 18.49 4.82 23.38
C ASP A 169 18.06 4.51 21.93
N ALA A 170 16.77 4.23 21.71
CA ALA A 170 16.23 4.01 20.37
C ALA A 170 16.43 5.23 19.47
N ILE A 171 16.15 6.43 19.98
CA ILE A 171 16.33 7.70 19.27
C ILE A 171 17.82 7.95 18.97
N ALA A 172 18.70 7.74 19.95
CA ALA A 172 20.13 7.96 19.78
C ALA A 172 20.76 7.02 18.74
N LYS A 173 20.23 5.79 18.60
CA LYS A 173 20.71 4.80 17.64
C LYS A 173 20.03 4.90 16.26
N HIS A 174 18.94 5.65 16.12
CA HIS A 174 18.18 5.72 14.87
C HIS A 174 18.96 6.51 13.79
N PRO A 175 19.27 5.89 12.64
CA PRO A 175 19.97 6.60 11.57
C PRO A 175 19.06 7.66 10.93
N SER A 176 19.58 8.86 10.68
CA SER A 176 18.81 9.99 10.15
C SER A 176 18.16 9.75 8.78
N TYR A 177 18.71 8.82 7.99
CA TYR A 177 18.20 8.41 6.67
C TYR A 177 17.24 7.21 6.71
N PHE A 178 16.98 6.66 7.90
CA PHE A 178 16.12 5.49 8.06
C PHE A 178 14.65 5.91 8.25
N PRO A 179 13.67 5.10 7.80
CA PRO A 179 12.26 5.40 8.02
C PRO A 179 11.94 5.68 9.49
N ARG A 180 11.00 6.61 9.73
CA ARG A 180 10.49 6.91 11.08
C ARG A 180 9.11 6.32 11.34
N SER A 181 8.36 5.97 10.29
CA SER A 181 6.97 5.58 10.46
C SER A 181 6.79 4.29 11.23
N ARG A 182 5.85 4.28 12.17
CA ARG A 182 5.60 3.13 13.05
C ARG A 182 4.44 2.27 12.59
N VAL A 183 3.28 2.89 12.42
CA VAL A 183 2.03 2.19 12.13
C VAL A 183 1.27 2.94 11.05
N TRP A 184 1.00 2.25 9.95
CA TRP A 184 0.12 2.76 8.91
C TRP A 184 -1.25 2.12 9.02
N ILE A 185 -2.27 2.84 8.56
CA ILE A 185 -3.65 2.38 8.58
C ILE A 185 -4.23 2.56 7.19
N ALA A 186 -4.72 1.48 6.61
CA ALA A 186 -5.40 1.51 5.33
C ALA A 186 -6.90 1.27 5.50
N PHE A 187 -7.67 1.83 4.57
CA PHE A 187 -9.11 1.65 4.50
C PHE A 187 -9.50 1.14 3.11
N ASP A 188 -10.15 -0.02 3.07
CA ASP A 188 -10.85 -0.48 1.86
C ASP A 188 -12.21 0.21 1.82
N LEU A 189 -12.47 0.98 0.76
CA LEU A 189 -13.75 1.66 0.58
C LEU A 189 -14.70 0.72 -0.16
N GLU A 190 -15.42 -0.11 0.59
CA GLU A 190 -16.38 -1.05 0.03
C GLU A 190 -17.56 -0.34 -0.67
N ARG A 191 -18.17 -1.02 -1.64
CA ARG A 191 -19.30 -0.45 -2.39
C ARG A 191 -20.54 -0.22 -1.53
N SER A 192 -20.60 -0.81 -0.33
CA SER A 192 -21.68 -0.64 0.64
C SER A 192 -21.62 0.68 1.41
N GLY A 193 -20.53 1.45 1.31
CA GLY A 193 -20.31 2.65 2.11
C GLY A 193 -19.63 2.39 3.46
N ASN A 194 -19.35 1.14 3.81
CA ASN A 194 -18.67 0.80 5.06
C ASN A 194 -17.17 0.60 4.81
N PRO A 195 -16.29 1.42 5.41
CA PRO A 195 -14.85 1.23 5.26
C PRO A 195 -14.39 0.00 6.07
N VAL A 196 -13.36 -0.71 5.58
CA VAL A 196 -12.69 -1.79 6.34
C VAL A 196 -11.27 -1.38 6.65
N ALA A 197 -10.93 -1.27 7.94
CA ALA A 197 -9.61 -0.86 8.40
C ALA A 197 -8.60 -2.02 8.41
N LYS A 198 -7.35 -1.70 8.12
CA LYS A 198 -6.18 -2.58 8.22
C LYS A 198 -5.03 -1.82 8.84
N SER A 199 -4.25 -2.48 9.67
CA SER A 199 -3.06 -1.90 10.31
C SER A 199 -1.78 -2.56 9.82
N TYR A 200 -0.73 -1.77 9.65
CA TYR A 200 0.59 -2.17 9.19
C TYR A 200 1.62 -1.72 10.23
N PHE A 201 2.38 -2.64 10.82
CA PHE A 201 3.34 -2.38 11.89
C PHE A 201 4.76 -2.51 11.37
N LEU A 202 5.55 -1.45 11.52
CA LEU A 202 6.95 -1.39 11.15
C LEU A 202 7.81 -1.60 12.42
N PRO A 203 8.42 -2.78 12.61
CA PRO A 203 9.09 -3.14 13.87
C PRO A 203 10.45 -2.44 14.08
N HIS A 204 10.88 -1.59 13.15
CA HIS A 204 12.25 -1.10 13.10
C HIS A 204 12.71 -0.31 14.34
N TRP A 205 11.87 0.53 14.93
CA TRP A 205 12.21 1.22 16.18
C TRP A 205 12.49 0.24 17.32
N ARG A 206 11.64 -0.80 17.44
CA ARG A 206 11.83 -1.87 18.42
C ARG A 206 13.08 -2.69 18.13
N ALA A 207 13.38 -2.94 16.86
CA ALA A 207 14.60 -3.63 16.45
C ALA A 207 15.86 -2.82 16.79
N ILE A 208 15.87 -1.51 16.52
CA ILE A 208 16.99 -0.61 16.85
C ILE A 208 17.23 -0.59 18.36
N GLN A 209 16.16 -0.46 19.15
CA GLN A 209 16.24 -0.41 20.60
C GLN A 209 16.74 -1.74 21.20
N SER A 210 16.15 -2.87 20.80
CA SER A 210 16.43 -4.17 21.40
C SER A 210 17.64 -4.89 20.83
N GLY A 211 18.11 -4.51 19.63
CA GLY A 211 19.09 -5.27 18.86
C GLY A 211 18.54 -6.57 18.25
N ILE A 212 17.25 -6.88 18.44
CA ILE A 212 16.60 -8.07 17.88
C ILE A 212 16.19 -7.80 16.43
N PRO A 213 16.48 -8.71 15.47
CA PRO A 213 16.08 -8.52 14.08
C PRO A 213 14.56 -8.35 13.90
N PRO A 214 14.09 -7.49 12.96
CA PRO A 214 12.68 -7.33 12.62
C PRO A 214 11.93 -8.64 12.39
N LYS A 215 12.57 -9.61 11.72
CA LYS A 215 12.01 -10.95 11.45
C LYS A 215 11.61 -11.66 12.74
N THR A 216 12.52 -11.72 13.71
CA THR A 216 12.30 -12.38 15.00
C THR A 216 11.17 -11.71 15.77
N ILE A 217 11.17 -10.38 15.87
CA ILE A 217 10.10 -9.62 16.53
C ILE A 217 8.72 -9.96 15.94
N ILE A 218 8.60 -9.94 14.62
CA ILE A 218 7.33 -10.22 13.94
C ILE A 218 6.94 -11.69 14.08
N PHE A 219 7.87 -12.63 13.90
CA PHE A 219 7.55 -14.07 13.92
C PHE A 219 7.16 -14.53 15.32
N ASP A 220 7.86 -14.05 16.34
CA ASP A 220 7.51 -14.36 17.73
C ASP A 220 6.16 -13.74 18.12
N ALA A 221 5.86 -12.53 17.64
CA ALA A 221 4.54 -11.93 17.83
C ALA A 221 3.43 -12.75 17.15
N ILE A 222 3.67 -13.29 15.95
CA ILE A 222 2.72 -14.16 15.26
C ILE A 222 2.52 -15.46 16.04
N ARG A 223 3.60 -16.11 16.48
CA ARG A 223 3.52 -17.33 17.31
C ARG A 223 2.77 -17.09 18.62
N ALA A 224 3.02 -15.95 19.27
CA ALA A 224 2.31 -15.56 20.48
C ALA A 224 0.82 -15.25 20.25
N SER A 225 0.40 -15.04 18.99
CA SER A 225 -1.01 -14.90 18.62
C SER A 225 -1.71 -16.23 18.33
N ASN A 226 -0.97 -17.34 18.25
CA ASN A 226 -1.58 -18.67 18.16
C ASN A 226 -2.36 -18.94 19.46
N LYS A 227 -3.62 -19.37 19.36
CA LYS A 227 -4.45 -19.68 20.53
C LYS A 227 -4.03 -21.04 21.09
N SER A 228 -3.81 -21.11 22.41
CA SER A 228 -3.38 -22.34 23.11
C SER A 228 -4.36 -23.51 22.95
N ASP A 229 -5.64 -23.19 22.78
CA ASP A 229 -6.74 -24.17 22.75
C ASP A 229 -7.23 -24.45 21.32
N ASP A 230 -6.60 -23.83 20.31
CA ASP A 230 -6.94 -24.02 18.90
C ASP A 230 -5.89 -24.94 18.24
N GLU A 231 -6.36 -25.91 17.46
CA GLU A 231 -5.49 -26.74 16.61
C GLU A 231 -4.95 -25.94 15.39
N SER A 232 -5.47 -24.73 15.15
CA SER A 232 -5.02 -23.85 14.07
C SER A 232 -3.86 -22.94 14.50
N SER A 233 -2.79 -22.92 13.69
CA SER A 233 -1.63 -22.06 13.94
C SER A 233 -1.04 -21.53 12.63
N TYR A 234 -0.17 -20.52 12.73
CA TYR A 234 0.60 -20.00 11.58
C TYR A 234 1.95 -20.72 11.38
N ASP A 235 2.27 -21.75 12.18
CA ASP A 235 3.62 -22.29 12.25
C ASP A 235 4.06 -22.98 10.96
N GLY A 236 3.16 -23.66 10.25
CA GLY A 236 3.46 -24.25 8.93
C GLY A 236 3.87 -23.19 7.92
N SER A 237 3.15 -22.06 7.90
CA SER A 237 3.45 -20.90 7.06
C SER A 237 4.78 -20.24 7.42
N LEU A 238 5.04 -20.03 8.72
CA LEU A 238 6.32 -19.48 9.19
C LEU A 238 7.48 -20.42 8.86
N ALA A 239 7.34 -21.73 9.07
CA ALA A 239 8.36 -22.73 8.78
C ALA A 239 8.72 -22.77 7.29
N ALA A 240 7.74 -22.66 6.40
CA ALA A 240 7.99 -22.58 4.95
C ALA A 240 8.82 -21.33 4.58
N ILE A 241 8.51 -20.18 5.18
CA ILE A 241 9.27 -18.93 4.97
C ILE A 241 10.68 -19.06 5.56
N GLU A 242 10.82 -19.50 6.82
CA GLU A 242 12.12 -19.68 7.48
C GLU A 242 13.02 -20.64 6.72
N SER A 243 12.46 -21.75 6.24
CA SER A 243 13.18 -22.74 5.42
C SER A 243 13.66 -22.17 4.09
N TYR A 244 12.94 -21.24 3.48
CA TYR A 244 13.40 -20.55 2.27
C TYR A 244 14.50 -19.54 2.60
N LEU A 245 14.32 -18.74 3.64
CA LEU A 245 15.32 -17.75 4.04
C LEU A 245 16.64 -18.39 4.48
N SER A 246 16.62 -19.61 5.01
CA SER A 246 17.84 -20.35 5.37
C SER A 246 18.66 -20.85 4.17
N THR A 247 18.14 -20.71 2.93
CA THR A 247 18.90 -21.03 1.71
C THR A 247 19.88 -19.93 1.30
N TYR A 248 19.77 -18.74 1.88
CA TYR A 248 20.68 -17.64 1.62
C TYR A 248 21.99 -17.86 2.40
N GLU A 249 23.11 -17.92 1.70
CA GLU A 249 24.44 -18.13 2.32
C GLU A 249 24.88 -16.93 3.15
N LYS A 250 24.52 -15.71 2.72
CA LYS A 250 24.86 -14.47 3.40
C LYS A 250 23.61 -13.75 3.88
N GLN A 251 23.67 -13.29 5.12
CA GLN A 251 22.56 -12.57 5.75
C GLN A 251 22.22 -11.24 5.04
N GLU A 252 23.21 -10.58 4.42
CA GLU A 252 23.00 -9.35 3.64
C GLU A 252 22.17 -9.55 2.37
N ASP A 253 22.15 -10.77 1.83
CA ASP A 253 21.37 -11.14 0.64
C ASP A 253 19.94 -11.57 1.00
N GLU A 254 19.69 -11.94 2.27
CA GLU A 254 18.38 -12.37 2.76
C GLU A 254 17.34 -11.24 2.61
N PRO A 255 16.15 -11.52 2.04
CA PRO A 255 15.04 -10.57 2.05
C PRO A 255 14.67 -10.15 3.48
N GLN A 256 14.51 -8.85 3.70
CA GLN A 256 14.35 -8.29 5.04
C GLN A 256 12.87 -8.03 5.35
N VAL A 257 12.38 -8.49 6.50
CA VAL A 257 11.04 -8.14 6.99
C VAL A 257 10.94 -6.62 7.16
N GLY A 258 10.05 -6.00 6.37
CA GLY A 258 9.76 -4.58 6.42
C GLY A 258 8.64 -4.25 7.39
N LEU A 259 7.53 -5.00 7.31
CA LEU A 259 6.36 -4.80 8.16
C LEU A 259 5.46 -6.05 8.22
N LEU A 260 4.56 -6.05 9.21
CA LEU A 260 3.43 -6.98 9.36
C LEU A 260 2.13 -6.22 9.15
N SER A 261 1.10 -6.81 8.55
CA SER A 261 -0.25 -6.22 8.57
C SER A 261 -1.34 -7.22 8.96
N ASN A 262 -2.39 -6.71 9.59
CA ASN A 262 -3.64 -7.44 9.85
C ASN A 262 -4.86 -6.62 9.43
N ASP A 263 -5.95 -7.32 9.13
CA ASP A 263 -7.27 -6.71 9.02
C ASP A 263 -7.79 -6.40 10.45
N CYS A 264 -8.32 -5.20 10.70
CA CYS A 264 -8.82 -4.77 12.03
C CYS A 264 -10.27 -5.22 12.23
N VAL A 265 -10.49 -6.53 12.17
CA VAL A 265 -11.80 -7.18 12.29
C VAL A 265 -11.71 -8.34 13.28
N ALA A 266 -12.86 -8.75 13.80
CA ALA A 266 -12.94 -9.91 14.69
C ALA A 266 -12.32 -11.12 14.00
N GLU A 267 -11.55 -11.88 14.77
CA GLU A 267 -10.88 -13.06 14.27
C GLU A 267 -11.89 -14.17 13.96
N THR A 268 -11.76 -14.75 12.77
CA THR A 268 -12.58 -15.86 12.29
C THR A 268 -11.70 -16.89 11.59
N PRO A 269 -12.18 -18.12 11.37
CA PRO A 269 -11.49 -19.08 10.52
C PRO A 269 -11.24 -18.46 9.13
N GLY A 270 -9.96 -18.34 8.76
CA GLY A 270 -9.54 -17.67 7.52
C GLY A 270 -9.14 -16.19 7.66
N SER A 271 -9.12 -15.63 8.88
CA SER A 271 -8.44 -14.36 9.15
C SER A 271 -6.96 -14.46 8.79
N ARG A 272 -6.40 -13.39 8.21
CA ARG A 272 -5.07 -13.42 7.59
C ARG A 272 -4.09 -12.51 8.29
N LEU A 273 -2.82 -12.93 8.31
CA LEU A 273 -1.68 -12.10 8.65
C LEU A 273 -0.78 -11.98 7.43
N LYS A 274 -0.22 -10.79 7.19
CA LYS A 274 0.61 -10.54 6.01
C LYS A 274 1.98 -10.06 6.44
N VAL A 275 3.02 -10.77 6.04
CA VAL A 275 4.41 -10.36 6.28
C VAL A 275 5.01 -9.85 4.98
N TYR A 276 5.57 -8.64 5.03
CA TYR A 276 6.11 -7.93 3.87
C TYR A 276 7.62 -8.00 3.92
N PHE A 277 8.22 -8.53 2.86
CA PHE A 277 9.65 -8.68 2.69
C PHE A 277 10.16 -7.72 1.64
N ARG A 278 11.17 -6.92 2.00
CA ARG A 278 11.94 -6.11 1.06
C ARG A 278 13.05 -6.97 0.48
N SER A 279 13.05 -7.17 -0.83
CA SER A 279 13.96 -8.05 -1.55
C SER A 279 14.94 -7.28 -2.45
N SER A 280 16.07 -7.89 -2.82
CA SER A 280 16.96 -7.36 -3.86
C SER A 280 16.62 -7.90 -5.25
N VAL A 281 15.38 -8.35 -5.47
CA VAL A 281 14.91 -8.93 -6.75
C VAL A 281 14.94 -7.87 -7.86
N ASP A 282 15.65 -8.20 -8.93
CA ASP A 282 15.90 -7.36 -10.09
C ASP A 282 15.63 -8.08 -11.43
N THR A 283 15.48 -9.41 -11.42
CA THR A 283 15.14 -10.25 -12.57
C THR A 283 13.86 -11.06 -12.34
N LEU A 284 13.21 -11.54 -13.41
CA LEU A 284 12.03 -12.40 -13.30
C LEU A 284 12.36 -13.76 -12.71
N ALA A 285 13.54 -14.33 -13.02
CA ALA A 285 13.98 -15.59 -12.43
C ALA A 285 13.99 -15.52 -10.89
N ARG A 286 14.61 -14.47 -10.33
CA ARG A 286 14.65 -14.21 -8.89
C ARG A 286 13.27 -13.89 -8.32
N ALA A 287 12.44 -13.17 -9.08
CA ALA A 287 11.07 -12.88 -8.67
C ALA A 287 10.24 -14.16 -8.51
N LYS A 288 10.33 -15.10 -9.46
CA LYS A 288 9.64 -16.39 -9.41
C LYS A 288 10.11 -17.25 -8.26
N ASP A 289 11.43 -17.37 -8.09
CA ASP A 289 12.04 -18.13 -6.99
C ASP A 289 11.56 -17.63 -5.62
N MET A 290 11.54 -16.31 -5.43
CA MET A 290 11.01 -15.74 -4.20
C MET A 290 9.48 -15.88 -4.08
N TYR A 291 8.73 -15.71 -5.17
CA TYR A 291 7.26 -15.75 -5.15
C TYR A 291 6.71 -17.08 -4.61
N HIS A 292 7.34 -18.20 -4.94
CA HIS A 292 6.91 -19.52 -4.46
C HIS A 292 7.85 -20.15 -3.42
N LEU A 293 8.70 -19.33 -2.77
CA LEU A 293 9.63 -19.74 -1.71
C LEU A 293 10.55 -20.90 -2.14
N GLY A 294 11.16 -20.80 -3.33
CA GLY A 294 12.05 -21.82 -3.90
C GLY A 294 11.33 -23.16 -4.09
N GLY A 295 10.07 -23.13 -4.52
CA GLY A 295 9.23 -24.30 -4.73
C GLY A 295 8.59 -24.90 -3.48
N ARG A 296 8.67 -24.24 -2.31
CA ARG A 296 7.96 -24.68 -1.09
C ARG A 296 6.46 -24.46 -1.18
N LEU A 297 6.02 -23.42 -1.90
CA LEU A 297 4.62 -23.20 -2.23
C LEU A 297 4.31 -23.84 -3.59
N LYS A 298 3.23 -24.62 -3.65
CA LYS A 298 2.86 -25.44 -4.82
C LYS A 298 1.36 -25.42 -5.07
N GLY A 299 0.93 -26.06 -6.15
CA GLY A 299 -0.47 -26.23 -6.53
C GLY A 299 -0.93 -25.26 -7.62
N ASP A 300 -2.15 -25.48 -8.10
CA ASP A 300 -2.68 -24.83 -9.30
C ASP A 300 -2.76 -23.31 -9.15
N ASN A 301 -3.11 -22.81 -7.96
CA ASN A 301 -3.16 -21.37 -7.70
C ASN A 301 -1.75 -20.74 -7.80
N MET A 302 -0.73 -21.43 -7.29
CA MET A 302 0.65 -20.96 -7.35
C MET A 302 1.17 -20.97 -8.79
N ALA A 303 0.88 -22.02 -9.55
CA ALA A 303 1.22 -22.10 -10.98
C ALA A 303 0.57 -20.97 -11.78
N ALA A 304 -0.72 -20.67 -11.53
CA ALA A 304 -1.42 -19.55 -12.15
C ALA A 304 -0.81 -18.19 -11.76
N GLY A 305 -0.43 -18.01 -10.49
CA GLY A 305 0.27 -16.82 -10.02
C GLY A 305 1.62 -16.59 -10.70
N LEU A 306 2.45 -17.63 -10.79
CA LEU A 306 3.75 -17.58 -11.47
C LEU A 306 3.60 -17.24 -12.97
N LYS A 307 2.59 -17.80 -13.64
CA LYS A 307 2.26 -17.45 -15.02
C LYS A 307 1.87 -15.98 -15.12
N GLY A 308 0.97 -15.51 -14.26
CA GLY A 308 0.52 -14.11 -14.22
C GLY A 308 1.66 -13.11 -14.04
N ILE A 309 2.60 -13.41 -13.14
CA ILE A 309 3.79 -12.57 -12.92
C ILE A 309 4.69 -12.56 -14.13
N SER A 310 4.93 -13.73 -14.75
CA SER A 310 5.76 -13.82 -15.95
C SER A 310 5.16 -13.00 -17.09
N ASP A 311 3.87 -13.19 -17.37
CA ASP A 311 3.15 -12.46 -18.41
C ASP A 311 3.16 -10.94 -18.14
N PHE A 312 2.94 -10.52 -16.90
CA PHE A 312 2.94 -9.10 -16.55
C PHE A 312 4.34 -8.49 -16.59
N TRP A 313 5.37 -9.22 -16.15
CA TRP A 313 6.76 -8.77 -16.20
C TRP A 313 7.21 -8.56 -17.65
N TYR A 314 6.98 -9.54 -18.54
CA TYR A 314 7.29 -9.39 -19.95
C TYR A 314 6.54 -8.22 -20.58
N HIS A 315 5.26 -8.04 -20.24
CA HIS A 315 4.46 -6.90 -20.70
C HIS A 315 5.01 -5.56 -20.22
N LEU A 316 5.33 -5.45 -18.93
CA LEU A 316 5.80 -4.24 -18.28
C LEU A 316 7.16 -3.77 -18.83
N PHE A 317 8.04 -4.72 -19.11
CA PHE A 317 9.42 -4.46 -19.55
C PHE A 317 9.65 -4.65 -21.05
N GLY A 318 8.62 -5.02 -21.82
CA GLY A 318 8.71 -5.23 -23.26
C GLY A 318 9.66 -6.38 -23.64
N LEU A 319 9.67 -7.45 -22.86
CA LEU A 319 10.52 -8.62 -23.10
C LEU A 319 9.83 -9.63 -24.01
N ASP A 320 10.62 -10.29 -24.85
CA ASP A 320 10.16 -11.39 -25.70
C ASP A 320 10.15 -12.70 -24.91
N SER A 321 8.97 -13.30 -24.70
CA SER A 321 8.84 -14.58 -24.00
C SER A 321 9.47 -15.77 -24.74
N SER A 322 9.84 -15.62 -26.02
CA SER A 322 10.57 -16.64 -26.78
C SER A 322 12.09 -16.58 -26.58
N ASP A 323 12.61 -15.50 -26.00
CA ASP A 323 14.02 -15.37 -25.65
C ASP A 323 14.31 -16.19 -24.38
N PRO A 324 15.16 -17.24 -24.45
CA PRO A 324 15.45 -18.10 -23.31
C PRO A 324 16.21 -17.39 -22.18
N THR A 325 16.75 -16.19 -22.43
CA THR A 325 17.46 -15.35 -21.45
C THR A 325 16.60 -14.24 -20.86
N ALA A 326 15.34 -14.11 -21.29
CA ALA A 326 14.46 -13.02 -20.88
C ALA A 326 14.32 -12.92 -19.35
N ASP A 327 14.30 -14.06 -18.68
CA ASP A 327 14.09 -14.14 -17.22
C ASP A 327 15.26 -13.61 -16.41
N ASP A 328 16.47 -13.63 -16.98
CA ASP A 328 17.71 -13.22 -16.33
C ASP A 328 18.04 -11.75 -16.59
N LYS A 329 17.24 -11.05 -17.41
CA LYS A 329 17.42 -9.62 -17.67
C LYS A 329 17.09 -8.79 -16.43
N VAL A 330 18.06 -7.98 -16.00
CA VAL A 330 17.90 -7.00 -14.94
C VAL A 330 16.97 -5.89 -15.42
N CYS A 331 15.81 -5.75 -14.77
CA CYS A 331 14.76 -4.82 -15.18
C CYS A 331 14.38 -3.79 -14.11
N VAL A 332 14.66 -4.09 -12.83
CA VAL A 332 14.35 -3.19 -11.71
C VAL A 332 15.65 -2.64 -11.12
N GLY A 333 15.63 -1.36 -10.75
CA GLY A 333 16.79 -0.66 -10.20
C GLY A 333 17.05 -0.94 -8.71
N TRP A 334 17.57 0.09 -8.02
CA TRP A 334 18.17 -0.06 -6.70
C TRP A 334 17.19 -0.28 -5.54
N HIS A 335 15.90 0.12 -5.65
CA HIS A 335 14.98 -0.13 -4.54
C HIS A 335 14.28 -1.47 -4.66
N LYS A 336 13.92 -1.95 -3.48
CA LYS A 336 13.52 -3.33 -3.22
C LYS A 336 12.10 -3.57 -3.72
N CYS A 337 11.93 -4.54 -4.62
CA CYS A 337 10.63 -5.17 -4.81
C CYS A 337 10.14 -5.75 -3.48
N ILE A 338 8.82 -5.76 -3.27
CA ILE A 338 8.23 -6.26 -2.02
C ILE A 338 7.46 -7.54 -2.30
N PHE A 339 7.65 -8.54 -1.44
CA PHE A 339 6.86 -9.77 -1.44
C PHE A 339 6.03 -9.83 -0.18
N VAL A 340 4.75 -10.14 -0.33
CA VAL A 340 3.81 -10.23 0.79
C VAL A 340 3.33 -11.65 0.89
N TYR A 341 3.65 -12.33 1.99
CA TYR A 341 3.12 -13.65 2.29
C TYR A 341 1.88 -13.48 3.18
N GLU A 342 0.72 -13.70 2.57
CA GLU A 342 -0.60 -13.59 3.19
C GLU A 342 -1.01 -14.97 3.73
N MET A 343 -0.75 -15.16 5.01
CA MET A 343 -0.87 -16.44 5.71
C MET A 343 -2.23 -16.57 6.37
N ARG A 344 -2.79 -17.78 6.33
CA ARG A 344 -3.96 -18.19 7.14
C ARG A 344 -3.50 -19.19 8.21
N SER A 345 -4.23 -19.25 9.32
CA SER A 345 -4.00 -20.34 10.28
C SER A 345 -4.52 -21.65 9.71
N THR A 346 -3.79 -22.73 9.94
CA THR A 346 -4.09 -24.07 9.42
C THR A 346 -4.05 -25.09 10.53
N GLN A 347 -4.88 -26.14 10.42
CA GLN A 347 -4.71 -27.35 11.22
C GLN A 347 -3.56 -28.17 10.62
N GLY A 348 -2.48 -28.34 11.38
CA GLY A 348 -1.29 -29.08 10.95
C GLY A 348 -0.17 -28.22 10.35
N SER A 349 0.81 -28.89 9.72
CA SER A 349 2.08 -28.27 9.30
C SER A 349 2.12 -27.72 7.88
N GLU A 350 1.09 -27.95 7.07
CA GLU A 350 1.06 -27.48 5.69
C GLU A 350 0.80 -25.96 5.62
N PRO A 351 1.59 -25.19 4.85
CA PRO A 351 1.41 -23.75 4.75
C PRO A 351 0.19 -23.37 3.90
N ASP A 352 -0.64 -22.44 4.38
CA ASP A 352 -1.66 -21.74 3.59
C ASP A 352 -1.23 -20.28 3.40
N ILE A 353 -0.59 -20.03 2.25
CA ILE A 353 -0.01 -18.74 1.89
C ILE A 353 -0.44 -18.35 0.47
N ASP A 354 -1.10 -17.20 0.35
CA ASP A 354 -1.14 -16.46 -0.91
C ASP A 354 0.02 -15.45 -0.97
N VAL A 355 0.59 -15.23 -2.16
CA VAL A 355 1.73 -14.33 -2.32
C VAL A 355 1.35 -13.12 -3.16
N LYS A 356 1.74 -11.92 -2.74
CA LYS A 356 1.65 -10.70 -3.57
C LYS A 356 3.04 -10.19 -3.90
N PHE A 357 3.24 -9.82 -5.15
CA PHE A 357 4.48 -9.24 -5.63
C PHE A 357 4.28 -7.78 -5.98
N HIS A 358 5.08 -6.89 -5.38
CA HIS A 358 5.02 -5.45 -5.57
C HIS A 358 6.25 -4.92 -6.31
N ILE A 359 6.02 -4.24 -7.42
CA ILE A 359 7.04 -3.64 -8.29
C ILE A 359 7.03 -2.12 -8.10
N PRO A 360 8.18 -1.47 -7.82
CA PRO A 360 8.27 -0.03 -7.62
C PRO A 360 8.19 0.71 -8.97
N MET A 361 7.02 1.23 -9.30
CA MET A 361 6.72 1.86 -10.60
C MET A 361 7.49 3.15 -10.85
N TRP A 362 7.75 3.91 -9.78
CA TRP A 362 8.50 5.17 -9.83
C TRP A 362 9.96 5.01 -10.28
N GLN A 363 10.44 3.77 -10.43
CA GLN A 363 11.82 3.44 -10.79
C GLN A 363 12.00 2.97 -12.22
N LEU A 364 10.89 2.83 -12.95
CA LEU A 364 10.93 2.27 -14.30
C LEU A 364 11.50 3.26 -15.33
N GLY A 365 11.79 4.51 -14.92
CA GLY A 365 12.18 5.57 -15.84
C GLY A 365 11.07 5.90 -16.85
N LYS A 366 9.81 5.66 -16.47
CA LYS A 366 8.61 5.89 -17.29
C LYS A 366 7.79 7.01 -16.68
N THR A 367 7.17 7.81 -17.55
CA THR A 367 6.14 8.78 -17.14
C THR A 367 4.86 8.05 -16.74
N ASP A 368 3.97 8.71 -15.98
CA ASP A 368 2.65 8.16 -15.69
C ASP A 368 1.85 7.85 -16.96
N GLY A 369 2.06 8.60 -18.03
CA GLY A 369 1.40 8.39 -19.32
C GLY A 369 1.81 7.07 -19.95
N GLN A 370 3.11 6.78 -19.96
CA GLN A 370 3.64 5.51 -20.45
C GLN A 370 3.20 4.33 -19.56
N ILE A 371 3.23 4.51 -18.23
CA ILE A 371 2.72 3.50 -17.30
C ILE A 371 1.22 3.27 -17.54
N SER A 372 0.44 4.33 -17.75
CA SER A 372 -1.00 4.23 -18.03
C SER A 372 -1.30 3.51 -19.33
N GLU A 373 -0.50 3.69 -20.38
CA GLU A 373 -0.64 2.97 -21.65
C GLU A 373 -0.30 1.48 -21.51
N LEU A 374 0.74 1.15 -20.75
CA LEU A 374 1.08 -0.24 -20.41
C LEU A 374 -0.06 -0.90 -19.62
N LEU A 375 -0.63 -0.20 -18.63
CA LEU A 375 -1.74 -0.76 -17.85
C LEU A 375 -3.04 -0.84 -18.66
N ALA A 376 -3.35 0.15 -19.48
CA ALA A 376 -4.52 0.12 -20.35
C ALA A 376 -4.46 -1.08 -21.31
N SER A 377 -3.34 -1.29 -21.99
CA SER A 377 -3.17 -2.46 -22.88
C SER A 377 -3.24 -3.79 -22.12
N TRP A 378 -2.77 -3.83 -20.87
CA TRP A 378 -2.93 -4.99 -20.01
C TRP A 378 -4.41 -5.26 -19.66
N PHE A 379 -5.16 -4.24 -19.26
CA PHE A 379 -6.58 -4.35 -18.95
C PHE A 379 -7.40 -4.78 -20.18
N GLU A 380 -7.10 -4.22 -21.35
CA GLU A 380 -7.72 -4.60 -22.63
C GLU A 380 -7.52 -6.11 -22.89
N LYS A 381 -6.27 -6.59 -22.79
CA LYS A 381 -5.92 -8.00 -23.00
C LYS A 381 -6.63 -8.96 -22.05
N HIS A 382 -7.04 -8.49 -20.88
CA HIS A 382 -7.75 -9.27 -19.87
C HIS A 382 -9.27 -9.00 -19.85
N GLY A 383 -9.82 -8.38 -20.89
CA GLY A 383 -11.26 -8.22 -21.08
C GLY A 383 -11.87 -7.01 -20.35
N HIS A 384 -11.07 -6.02 -19.97
CA HIS A 384 -11.52 -4.79 -19.30
C HIS A 384 -11.35 -3.56 -20.21
N ALA A 385 -11.87 -3.63 -21.43
CA ALA A 385 -11.74 -2.58 -22.45
C ALA A 385 -12.26 -1.20 -21.96
N ASP A 386 -13.36 -1.18 -21.21
CA ASP A 386 -13.88 0.07 -20.64
C ASP A 386 -12.88 0.73 -19.68
N LEU A 387 -12.24 -0.07 -18.80
CA LEU A 387 -11.19 0.43 -17.91
C LEU A 387 -9.95 0.86 -18.69
N ALA A 388 -9.55 0.08 -19.69
CA ALA A 388 -8.42 0.39 -20.55
C ALA A 388 -8.59 1.76 -21.23
N ALA A 389 -9.75 2.00 -21.83
CA ALA A 389 -10.06 3.23 -22.57
C ALA A 389 -10.01 4.49 -21.71
N ARG A 390 -10.32 4.38 -20.41
CA ARG A 390 -10.45 5.53 -19.50
C ARG A 390 -9.29 5.71 -18.54
N TYR A 391 -8.49 4.67 -18.28
CA TYR A 391 -7.51 4.65 -17.17
C TYR A 391 -6.62 5.90 -17.12
N LYS A 392 -5.99 6.25 -18.25
CA LYS A 392 -5.12 7.44 -18.35
C LYS A 392 -5.88 8.74 -18.03
N SER A 393 -7.08 8.92 -18.61
CA SER A 393 -7.88 10.13 -18.38
C SER A 393 -8.44 10.24 -16.95
N ASP A 394 -8.77 9.09 -16.34
CA ASP A 394 -9.24 9.03 -14.96
C ASP A 394 -8.11 9.38 -13.99
N LEU A 395 -6.90 8.90 -14.26
CA LEU A 395 -5.71 9.26 -13.49
C LEU A 395 -5.38 10.76 -13.62
N ASP A 396 -5.51 11.32 -14.83
CA ASP A 396 -5.22 12.74 -15.10
C ASP A 396 -6.16 13.65 -14.33
N THR A 397 -7.44 13.25 -14.31
CA THR A 397 -8.49 13.93 -13.55
C THR A 397 -8.24 13.83 -12.04
N ALA A 398 -7.77 12.67 -11.56
CA ALA A 398 -7.54 12.48 -10.13
C ALA A 398 -6.28 13.20 -9.62
N PHE A 399 -5.24 13.32 -10.45
CA PHE A 399 -3.96 13.92 -10.07
C PHE A 399 -3.51 15.00 -11.06
N PRO A 400 -4.30 16.07 -11.24
CA PRO A 400 -4.06 17.06 -12.30
C PRO A 400 -2.74 17.83 -12.13
N LYS A 401 -2.24 17.95 -10.89
CA LYS A 401 -0.96 18.61 -10.59
C LYS A 401 0.26 17.78 -10.96
N SER A 402 0.12 16.45 -11.01
CA SER A 402 1.24 15.53 -11.30
C SER A 402 1.69 15.58 -12.75
N GLY A 403 0.81 15.96 -13.67
CA GLY A 403 1.11 16.06 -15.10
C GLY A 403 1.52 14.71 -15.70
N ILE A 404 0.57 13.97 -16.28
CA ILE A 404 0.80 12.59 -16.74
C ILE A 404 1.95 12.43 -17.74
N THR A 405 2.24 13.46 -18.53
CA THR A 405 3.29 13.45 -19.57
C THR A 405 4.55 14.22 -19.19
N GLY A 406 4.68 14.66 -17.94
CA GLY A 406 5.88 15.38 -17.48
C GLY A 406 7.11 14.49 -17.43
N ASP A 407 8.30 15.11 -17.41
CA ASP A 407 9.59 14.41 -17.39
C ASP A 407 10.01 13.92 -15.99
N GLY A 408 9.16 14.13 -14.97
CA GLY A 408 9.41 13.76 -13.57
C GLY A 408 8.83 12.42 -13.16
N VAL A 409 9.19 11.97 -11.95
CA VAL A 409 8.54 10.82 -11.30
C VAL A 409 7.05 11.13 -11.11
N GLY A 410 6.19 10.26 -11.62
CA GLY A 410 4.73 10.42 -11.56
C GLY A 410 4.12 10.06 -10.21
N THR A 411 2.80 9.89 -10.19
CA THR A 411 2.02 9.47 -9.02
C THR A 411 2.16 7.97 -8.74
N HIS A 412 2.38 7.11 -9.75
CA HIS A 412 2.45 5.66 -9.53
C HIS A 412 3.63 5.30 -8.61
N THR A 413 3.32 4.76 -7.43
CA THR A 413 4.33 4.32 -6.47
C THR A 413 4.65 2.84 -6.69
N TYR A 414 3.68 1.97 -6.49
CA TYR A 414 3.81 0.53 -6.66
C TYR A 414 2.69 -0.03 -7.52
N ILE A 415 2.97 -1.19 -8.11
CA ILE A 415 1.92 -2.12 -8.53
C ILE A 415 2.14 -3.42 -7.78
N SER A 416 1.07 -3.92 -7.18
CA SER A 416 1.04 -5.30 -6.69
C SER A 416 0.30 -6.22 -7.65
N ILE A 417 0.73 -7.47 -7.73
CA ILE A 417 0.07 -8.54 -8.47
C ILE A 417 0.01 -9.81 -7.60
N THR A 418 -1.12 -10.52 -7.68
CA THR A 418 -1.32 -11.85 -7.13
C THR A 418 -2.39 -12.58 -7.94
N HIS A 419 -2.59 -13.87 -7.66
CA HIS A 419 -3.66 -14.66 -8.25
C HIS A 419 -4.42 -15.39 -7.15
N THR A 420 -5.75 -15.39 -7.26
CA THR A 420 -6.61 -16.27 -6.45
C THR A 420 -7.65 -16.93 -7.33
N PRO A 421 -8.18 -18.12 -6.97
CA PRO A 421 -9.23 -18.76 -7.76
C PRO A 421 -10.46 -17.87 -7.93
N LYS A 422 -10.79 -17.10 -6.89
CA LYS A 422 -11.95 -16.19 -6.84
C LYS A 422 -11.81 -15.00 -7.77
N THR A 423 -10.63 -14.39 -7.85
CA THR A 423 -10.44 -13.11 -8.55
C THR A 423 -9.78 -13.25 -9.90
N GLY A 424 -9.18 -14.42 -10.20
CA GLY A 424 -8.15 -14.48 -11.23
C GLY A 424 -6.96 -13.62 -10.80
N LEU A 425 -6.34 -12.94 -11.75
CA LEU A 425 -5.37 -11.90 -11.43
C LEU A 425 -6.01 -10.80 -10.59
N TYR A 426 -5.27 -10.39 -9.57
CA TYR A 426 -5.63 -9.34 -8.65
C TYR A 426 -4.47 -8.37 -8.59
N MET A 427 -4.70 -7.14 -9.04
CA MET A 427 -3.67 -6.12 -9.07
C MET A 427 -4.09 -4.89 -8.28
N THR A 428 -3.12 -4.19 -7.69
CA THR A 428 -3.38 -2.91 -7.04
C THR A 428 -2.36 -1.90 -7.52
N MET A 429 -2.83 -0.79 -8.08
CA MET A 429 -2.02 0.35 -8.45
C MET A 429 -2.08 1.35 -7.29
N TYR A 430 -0.91 1.82 -6.85
CA TYR A 430 -0.75 2.74 -5.73
C TYR A 430 -0.30 4.10 -6.25
N TYR A 431 -0.84 5.16 -5.66
CA TYR A 431 -0.70 6.53 -6.15
C TYR A 431 -0.35 7.49 -5.02
N SER A 432 0.73 8.24 -5.19
CA SER A 432 1.11 9.32 -4.30
C SER A 432 0.44 10.64 -4.71
N PRO A 433 -0.17 11.38 -3.78
CA PRO A 433 -0.62 12.76 -4.05
C PRO A 433 0.54 13.75 -4.28
N LYS A 434 1.81 13.34 -4.11
CA LYS A 434 3.01 14.17 -4.26
C LYS A 434 2.94 15.46 -3.46
N LEU A 435 2.43 15.37 -2.24
CA LEU A 435 2.24 16.53 -1.37
C LEU A 435 3.54 17.31 -1.12
N PRO A 436 4.69 16.65 -0.90
CA PRO A 436 5.98 17.32 -0.78
C PRO A 436 6.35 18.23 -1.94
N GLU A 437 6.06 17.80 -3.17
CA GLU A 437 6.40 18.58 -4.36
C GLU A 437 5.49 19.81 -4.54
N PHE A 438 4.23 19.71 -4.11
CA PHE A 438 3.22 20.74 -4.38
C PHE A 438 2.92 21.65 -3.20
N TYR A 439 3.24 21.24 -1.98
CA TYR A 439 2.81 21.94 -0.78
C TYR A 439 3.86 21.98 0.34
N PHE A 440 4.91 21.15 0.30
CA PHE A 440 6.02 21.25 1.24
C PHE A 440 7.15 22.07 0.60
#